data_AF-A0A1C4YG32-F1
#
_entry.id   AF-A0A1C4YG32-F1
#
_cell.length_a   1.000
_cell.length_b   1.000
_cell.length_c   1.000
_cell.angle_alpha   90.00
_cell.angle_beta   90.00
_cell.angle_gamma   90.00
#
_symmetry.space_group_name_H-M   'P 1'
#
loop_
_entity.id
_entity.type
_entity.pdbx_description
1 polymer ?
#
loop_
_entity_poly.entity_id
_entity_poly.type
_entity_poly.pdbx_seq_one_letter_code
_entity_poly.pdbx_strand_id
1 'polypeptide(L)' 'MGVLPFVVFLVFGDPVALLTLAGSIEAVQIPLVAALVLWLNRRAVPPQLRAGRVAAALAVAAVVFFTAFAPYHLWQQTL' A
#
# COMPACT_ATOMS: atom_id res chain seq x y z
N MET A 1 -24.78 -1.31 0.80
CA MET A 1 -23.37 -1.21 0.34
C MET A 1 -22.79 -2.54 -0.18
N GLY A 2 -23.60 -3.50 -0.63
CA GLY A 2 -23.12 -4.78 -1.20
C GLY A 2 -23.44 -4.98 -2.69
N VAL A 3 -24.25 -4.11 -3.28
CA VAL A 3 -24.68 -4.24 -4.68
C VAL A 3 -23.52 -3.95 -5.64
N LEU A 4 -22.64 -3.01 -5.31
CA LEU A 4 -21.51 -2.63 -6.15
C LEU A 4 -20.51 -3.78 -6.38
N PRO A 5 -19.97 -4.47 -5.35
CA PRO A 5 -19.09 -5.61 -5.57
C PRO A 5 -19.81 -6.77 -6.28
N PHE A 6 -21.10 -6.96 -6.05
CA PHE A 6 -21.90 -7.97 -6.74
C PHE A 6 -22.06 -7.67 -8.24
N VAL A 7 -22.29 -6.41 -8.62
CA VAL A 7 -22.36 -5.98 -10.02
C VAL A 7 -21.00 -6.09 -10.70
N VAL A 8 -19.92 -5.71 -10.02
CA VAL A 8 -18.54 -5.87 -10.53
C VAL A 8 -18.21 -7.35 -10.75
N PHE A 9 -18.60 -8.23 -9.81
CA PHE A 9 -18.43 -9.67 -9.96
C PHE A 9 -19.15 -10.20 -11.21
N LEU A 10 -20.41 -9.79 -11.42
CA LEU A 10 -21.20 -10.23 -12.59
C LEU A 10 -20.63 -9.72 -13.93
N VAL A 11 -20.02 -8.53 -13.94
CA VAL A 11 -19.46 -7.91 -15.17
C VAL A 11 -18.10 -8.48 -15.52
N PHE A 12 -17.23 -8.71 -14.54
CA PHE A 12 -15.84 -9.11 -14.77
C PHE A 12 -15.63 -10.63 -14.67
N GLY A 13 -16.57 -11.38 -14.07
CA GLY A 13 -16.63 -12.85 -14.08
C GLY A 13 -15.57 -13.57 -13.24
N ASP A 14 -14.38 -12.96 -13.05
CA ASP A 14 -13.26 -13.55 -12.33
C ASP A 14 -12.89 -12.71 -11.08
N PRO A 15 -13.43 -13.04 -9.90
CA PRO A 15 -13.14 -12.33 -8.65
C PRO A 15 -11.66 -12.40 -8.27
N VAL A 16 -10.96 -13.47 -8.67
CA VAL A 16 -9.56 -13.68 -8.33
C VAL A 16 -8.70 -12.69 -9.09
N ALA A 17 -8.98 -12.45 -10.38
CA ALA A 17 -8.28 -11.45 -11.19
C ALA A 17 -8.47 -10.03 -10.62
N LEU A 18 -9.68 -9.68 -10.19
CA LEU A 18 -9.95 -8.37 -9.58
C LEU A 18 -9.26 -8.19 -8.23
N LEU A 19 -9.30 -9.21 -7.36
CA LEU A 19 -8.60 -9.18 -6.09
C LEU A 19 -7.08 -9.09 -6.28
N THR A 20 -6.56 -9.82 -7.27
CA THR A 20 -5.15 -9.80 -7.65
C THR A 20 -4.72 -8.40 -8.11
N LEU A 21 -5.51 -7.76 -8.98
CA LEU A 21 -5.28 -6.40 -9.44
C LEU A 21 -5.32 -5.37 -8.30
N ALA A 22 -6.33 -5.46 -7.43
CA ALA A 22 -6.45 -4.60 -6.26
C ALA A 22 -5.24 -4.76 -5.32
N GLY A 23 -4.82 -6.00 -5.07
CA GLY A 23 -3.63 -6.32 -4.29
C GLY A 23 -2.34 -5.77 -4.90
N SER A 24 -2.19 -5.79 -6.23
CA SER A 24 -1.04 -5.16 -6.91
C SER A 24 -1.01 -3.65 -6.70
N ILE A 25 -2.17 -3.00 -6.86
CA ILE A 25 -2.31 -1.55 -6.63
C ILE A 25 -1.96 -1.22 -5.18
N GLU A 26 -2.45 -2.02 -4.23
CA GLU A 26 -2.13 -1.88 -2.81
C GLU A 26 -0.63 -2.04 -2.52
N ALA A 27 0.00 -3.09 -3.06
CA ALA A 27 1.42 -3.36 -2.87
C ALA A 27 2.31 -2.20 -3.33
N VAL A 28 1.92 -1.49 -4.39
CA VAL A 28 2.66 -0.33 -4.91
C VAL A 28 2.35 0.95 -4.12
N GLN A 29 1.08 1.19 -3.74
CA GLN A 29 0.72 2.45 -3.08
C GLN A 29 1.17 2.53 -1.61
N ILE A 30 1.19 1.41 -0.88
CA ILE A 30 1.59 1.37 0.54
C ILE A 30 2.99 1.96 0.77
N PRO A 31 4.07 1.54 0.08
CA PRO A 31 5.40 2.10 0.30
C PRO A 31 5.47 3.58 -0.11
N LEU A 32 4.74 3.99 -1.15
CA LEU A 32 4.68 5.38 -1.60
C LEU A 32 4.04 6.28 -0.52
N VAL A 33 2.88 5.88 0.00
CA VAL A 33 2.17 6.63 1.05
C VAL A 33 3.00 6.66 2.33
N ALA A 34 3.58 5.54 2.74
CA ALA A 34 4.41 5.48 3.94
C ALA A 34 5.66 6.38 3.83
N ALA A 35 6.31 6.43 2.66
CA ALA A 35 7.42 7.33 2.40
C ALA A 35 7.00 8.82 2.45
N LEU A 36 5.85 9.15 1.85
CA LEU A 36 5.28 10.51 1.89
C LEU A 36 4.94 10.95 3.31
N VAL A 37 4.34 10.08 4.11
CA VAL A 37 4.03 10.36 5.52
C VAL A 37 5.31 10.61 6.31
N LEU A 38 6.35 9.79 6.12
CA LEU A 38 7.66 10.01 6.74
C LEU A 38 8.30 11.34 6.32
N TRP A 39 8.22 11.68 5.03
CA TRP A 39 8.73 12.92 4.49
C TRP A 39 8.00 14.14 5.08
N LEU A 40 6.66 14.09 5.12
CA LEU A 40 5.82 15.15 5.70
C LEU A 40 6.09 15.31 7.20
N ASN A 41 6.21 14.20 7.93
CA ASN A 41 6.52 14.21 9.36
C ASN A 41 7.87 14.89 9.65
N ARG A 42 8.87 14.75 8.77
CA ARG A 42 10.15 15.44 8.93
C ARG A 42 10.07 16.91 8.52
N ARG A 43 9.34 17.25 7.46
CA ARG A 43 9.43 18.57 6.82
C ARG A 43 8.36 19.57 7.23
N ALA A 44 7.13 19.14 7.44
CA ALA A 44 5.98 20.04 7.69
C ALA A 44 5.51 20.04 9.15
N VAL A 45 5.80 18.97 9.90
CA VAL A 45 5.29 18.83 11.27
C VAL A 45 6.23 19.52 12.27
N PRO A 46 5.72 20.43 13.14
CA PRO A 46 6.49 21.06 14.20
C PRO A 46 7.12 20.01 15.14
N PRO A 47 8.31 20.26 15.69
CA PRO A 47 9.04 19.27 16.48
C PRO A 47 8.27 18.73 17.70
N GLN A 48 7.31 19.47 18.26
CA GLN A 48 6.46 18.99 19.35
C GLN A 48 5.39 17.97 18.92
N LEU A 49 5.03 17.93 17.63
CA LEU A 49 3.96 17.08 17.07
C LEU A 49 4.49 15.97 16.16
N ARG A 50 5.82 15.87 15.98
CA ARG A 50 6.42 14.84 15.14
C ARG A 50 6.13 13.46 15.70
N ALA A 51 5.86 12.51 14.80
CA ALA A 51 5.78 11.11 15.15
C ALA A 51 7.06 10.71 15.91
N GLY A 52 6.87 10.03 17.04
CA GLY A 52 7.97 9.57 17.89
C GLY A 52 8.95 8.68 17.13
N ARG A 53 10.18 8.54 17.67
CA ARG A 53 11.26 7.77 17.03
C ARG A 53 10.86 6.33 16.68
N VAL A 54 10.03 5.70 17.51
CA VAL A 54 9.48 4.36 17.29
C VAL A 54 8.53 4.32 16.09
N ALA A 55 7.58 5.25 16.02
CA ALA A 55 6.64 5.33 14.90
C ALA A 55 7.35 5.61 13.57
N ALA A 56 8.37 6.50 13.58
CA ALA A 56 9.20 6.74 12.41
C ALA A 56 9.99 5.49 12.00
N ALA A 57 10.54 4.72 12.94
CA ALA A 57 11.25 3.49 12.65
C ALA A 57 10.34 2.41 12.07
N LEU A 58 9.12 2.25 12.60
CA LEU A 58 8.12 1.32 12.07
C LEU A 58 7.68 1.72 10.66
N ALA A 59 7.48 3.01 10.40
CA ALA A 59 7.16 3.49 9.06
C ALA A 59 8.30 3.21 8.07
N VAL A 60 9.56 3.36 8.50
CA VAL A 60 10.72 3.02 7.66
C VAL A 60 10.77 1.52 7.39
N ALA A 61 10.54 0.69 8.40
CA ALA A 61 10.47 -0.77 8.24
C ALA A 61 9.34 -1.17 7.26
N ALA A 62 8.18 -0.52 7.34
CA ALA A 62 7.09 -0.73 6.40
C ALA A 62 7.49 -0.35 4.98
N VAL A 63 8.09 0.83 4.77
CA VAL A 63 8.60 1.23 3.44
C VAL A 63 9.57 0.20 2.89
N VAL A 64 10.55 -0.24 3.68
CA VAL A 64 11.56 -1.23 3.25
C VAL A 64 10.91 -2.56 2.91
N PHE A 65 10.03 -3.07 3.78
CA PHE A 65 9.34 -4.34 3.57
C PHE A 65 8.48 -4.31 2.31
N PHE A 66 7.61 -3.32 2.16
CA PHE A 66 6.72 -3.23 1.01
C PHE A 66 7.44 -2.89 -0.29
N THR A 67 8.53 -2.14 -0.25
CA THR A 67 9.38 -1.89 -1.44
C THR A 67 10.08 -3.15 -1.90
N ALA A 68 10.48 -4.05 -0.99
CA ALA A 68 11.05 -5.36 -1.36
C ALA A 68 9.97 -6.35 -1.83
N PHE A 69 8.78 -6.28 -1.21
CA PHE A 69 7.66 -7.18 -1.50
C PHE A 69 6.95 -6.87 -2.82
N ALA A 70 6.74 -5.59 -3.16
CA ALA A 70 6.06 -5.17 -4.38
C ALA A 70 6.66 -5.76 -5.69
N PRO A 71 7.98 -5.70 -5.94
CA PRO A 71 8.56 -6.31 -7.15
C PRO A 71 8.46 -7.84 -7.15
N TYR A 72 8.55 -8.49 -5.98
CA TYR A 72 8.32 -9.94 -5.86
C TYR A 72 6.87 -10.29 -6.23
N HIS A 73 5.91 -9.51 -5.74
CA HIS A 73 4.49 -9.75 -5.99
C HIS A 73 4.11 -9.52 -7.46
N LEU A 74 4.67 -8.47 -8.08
CA LEU A 74 4.51 -8.20 -9.51
C LEU A 74 5.15 -9.32 -10.36
N TRP A 75 6.34 -9.80 -9.98
CA TRP A 75 7.00 -10.91 -10.67
C TRP A 75 6.17 -12.19 -10.61
N GLN A 76 5.59 -12.51 -9.46
CA GLN A 76 4.73 -13.68 -9.27
C GLN A 76 3.43 -13.60 -10.09
N GLN A 77 2.94 -12.40 -10.42
CA GLN A 77 1.75 -12.23 -11.26
C GLN A 77 2.04 -12.38 -12.76
N THR A 78 3.30 -12.21 -13.18
CA THR A 78 3.72 -12.37 -14.58
C THR A 78 4.13 -13.79 -14.97
N LEU A 79 4.31 -14.71 -14.01
CA LEU A 79 4.60 -16.14 -14.21
C LEU A 79 3.34 -16.98 -13.99
#